data_AF-A0A8D8QK43-F1
#
_entry.id   AF-A0A8D8QK43-F1
#
_cell.length_a   1.000
_cell.length_b   1.000
_cell.length_c   1.000
_cell.angle_alpha   90.00
_cell.angle_beta   90.00
_cell.angle_gamma   90.00
#
_symmetry.space_group_name_H-M   'P 1'
#
loop_
_entity.id
_entity.type
_entity.pdbx_description
1 polymer ?
#
loop_
_entity_poly.entity_id
_entity_poly.type
_entity_poly.pdbx_seq_one_letter_code
_entity_poly.pdbx_strand_id
1 'polypeptide(L)'
;VYAPTADKPEEEIETFYEDIKTVLATTKKHDITMILGDFNAKVGDTVVEGVTGAFGLGERNERGDRLIEFCQNEEMVITNTTFKLCKRRLYTWAAPGDGINGNIIRNQIDFILMRRRFRNSVKSVKTYPGADVSSDHNPVVAVIKLKLKKVARKTQKNHLDLSKLKDKNITNQLKSKIDNKIKNVKNENLMSNDVNTKWKNIQSSILTESKQELKPERIKKTVWITEDILDLMEERRKFKNVNEAKYKQLNSTIKREIRKAKENFNLEKCLEIEMLDKIHDSFNMHKKIKEMTGTTRKKTVGIVTEADGTIITDIKRKIKRWTEYVEELFHDDRPEQEERGLEEGIPIIKEEVLKALKNSKPRKAAGPDEVPSELLKLLDEDGIQLLLDLFNSIYQTGIIPEQWLTSTFITLPKKSNAKDCSDHRTIALMSHTLKLFLKIIHQRICLKL
;
A
#
# COMPACT_ATOMS: atom_id res chain seq x y z
N VAL A 1 -10.46 -12.78 22.70
CA VAL A 1 -11.50 -12.88 23.74
C VAL A 1 -10.84 -12.78 25.11
N TYR A 2 -11.57 -12.31 26.11
CA TYR A 2 -11.14 -12.29 27.50
C TYR A 2 -12.32 -12.79 28.32
N ALA A 3 -12.25 -14.02 28.81
CA ALA A 3 -13.34 -14.63 29.56
C ALA A 3 -13.42 -14.02 30.97
N PRO A 4 -14.62 -13.95 31.58
CA PRO A 4 -14.78 -13.50 32.96
C PRO A 4 -13.88 -14.27 33.94
N THR A 5 -13.39 -13.61 34.98
CA THR A 5 -12.57 -14.21 36.05
C THR A 5 -13.42 -15.05 37.02
N ALA A 6 -12.78 -15.84 37.89
CA ALA A 6 -13.43 -16.82 38.76
C ALA A 6 -14.46 -16.24 39.76
N ASP A 7 -14.32 -14.95 40.08
CA ASP A 7 -15.16 -14.15 40.99
C ASP A 7 -16.45 -13.61 40.32
N LYS A 8 -16.60 -13.79 39.01
CA LYS A 8 -17.76 -13.32 38.26
C LYS A 8 -18.93 -14.32 38.29
N PRO A 9 -20.18 -13.83 38.27
CA PRO A 9 -21.37 -14.68 38.31
C PRO A 9 -21.46 -15.55 37.05
N GLU A 10 -22.12 -16.69 37.20
CA GLU A 10 -22.26 -17.70 36.15
C GLU A 10 -22.93 -17.17 34.89
N GLU A 11 -23.91 -16.28 35.03
CA GLU A 11 -24.62 -15.62 33.94
C GLU A 11 -23.69 -14.83 33.00
N GLU A 12 -22.63 -14.21 33.54
CA GLU A 12 -21.62 -13.51 32.72
C GLU A 12 -20.80 -14.50 31.86
N ILE A 13 -20.59 -15.73 32.35
CA ILE A 13 -19.84 -16.77 31.63
C ILE A 13 -20.70 -17.33 30.48
N GLU A 14 -21.98 -17.60 30.75
CA GLU A 14 -22.91 -18.07 29.72
C GLU A 14 -23.07 -17.02 28.62
N THR A 15 -23.32 -15.76 28.99
CA THR A 15 -23.39 -14.64 28.04
C THR A 15 -22.14 -14.55 27.16
N PHE A 16 -20.95 -14.77 27.75
CA PHE A 16 -19.69 -14.74 27.00
C PHE A 16 -19.62 -15.83 25.91
N TYR A 17 -20.05 -17.07 26.19
CA TYR A 17 -20.05 -18.13 25.19
C TYR A 17 -21.15 -17.95 24.13
N GLU A 18 -22.32 -17.45 24.53
CA GLU A 18 -23.42 -17.08 23.64
C GLU A 18 -23.02 -15.99 22.64
N ASP A 19 -22.29 -14.97 23.09
CA ASP A 19 -21.75 -13.91 22.23
C ASP A 19 -20.76 -14.47 21.21
N ILE A 20 -19.85 -15.35 21.64
CA ILE A 20 -18.90 -16.00 20.73
C ILE A 20 -19.65 -16.83 19.70
N LYS A 21 -20.66 -17.60 20.12
CA LYS A 21 -21.49 -18.43 19.24
C LYS A 21 -22.23 -17.59 18.20
N THR A 22 -22.80 -16.46 18.62
CA THR A 22 -23.48 -15.50 17.73
C THR A 22 -22.52 -14.97 16.67
N VAL A 23 -21.29 -14.61 17.07
CA VAL A 23 -20.26 -14.16 16.12
C VAL A 23 -19.82 -15.30 15.19
N LEU A 24 -19.64 -16.53 15.71
CA LEU A 24 -19.28 -17.69 14.90
C LEU A 24 -20.34 -18.02 13.84
N ALA A 25 -21.63 -17.82 14.14
CA ALA A 25 -22.73 -18.02 13.21
C ALA A 25 -22.68 -17.07 12.00
N THR A 26 -22.07 -15.89 12.14
CA THR A 26 -21.86 -14.96 11.01
C THR A 26 -20.75 -15.42 10.05
N THR A 27 -19.92 -16.37 10.47
CA THR A 27 -18.78 -16.87 9.66
C THR A 27 -19.18 -18.07 8.81
N LYS A 28 -18.66 -18.17 7.59
CA LYS A 28 -18.93 -19.33 6.73
C LYS A 28 -18.12 -20.52 7.21
N LYS A 29 -18.69 -21.72 7.15
CA LYS A 29 -18.01 -22.97 7.56
C LYS A 29 -16.70 -23.25 6.82
N HIS A 30 -16.50 -22.70 5.61
CA HIS A 30 -15.28 -22.85 4.81
C HIS A 30 -14.22 -21.78 5.05
N ASP A 31 -14.52 -20.77 5.86
CA ASP A 31 -13.54 -19.77 6.27
C ASP A 31 -12.68 -20.32 7.41
N ILE A 32 -11.40 -19.93 7.41
CA ILE A 32 -10.47 -20.32 8.48
C ILE A 32 -10.75 -19.43 9.69
N THR A 33 -11.62 -19.90 10.57
CA THR A 33 -11.98 -19.21 11.82
C THR A 33 -11.09 -19.68 12.96
N MET A 34 -10.55 -18.72 13.72
CA MET A 34 -9.80 -18.95 14.94
C MET A 34 -10.31 -18.02 16.03
N ILE A 35 -10.32 -18.51 17.28
CA ILE A 35 -10.63 -17.70 18.46
C ILE A 35 -9.36 -17.68 19.30
N LEU A 36 -8.87 -16.49 19.61
CA LEU A 36 -7.66 -16.29 20.40
C LEU A 36 -8.00 -15.49 21.64
N GLY A 37 -7.46 -15.88 22.78
CA GLY A 37 -7.64 -15.10 23.98
C GLY A 37 -7.32 -15.83 25.27
N ASP A 38 -7.52 -15.10 26.35
CA ASP A 38 -7.52 -15.62 27.70
C ASP A 38 -8.91 -16.14 28.03
N PHE A 39 -9.00 -17.43 28.34
CA PHE A 39 -10.26 -18.10 28.68
C PHE A 39 -10.44 -18.29 30.18
N ASN A 40 -9.45 -17.93 31.02
CA ASN A 40 -9.49 -18.17 32.46
C ASN A 40 -9.86 -19.62 32.83
N ALA A 41 -9.50 -20.58 31.96
CA ALA A 41 -9.88 -21.98 32.05
C ALA A 41 -8.64 -22.88 31.99
N LYS A 42 -8.63 -24.00 32.73
CA LYS A 42 -7.57 -25.00 32.69
C LYS A 42 -8.13 -26.27 32.07
N VAL A 43 -7.58 -26.67 30.92
CA VAL A 43 -8.06 -27.82 30.14
C VAL A 43 -7.34 -29.12 30.53
N GLY A 44 -6.08 -28.99 30.96
CA GLY A 44 -5.19 -30.10 31.31
C GLY A 44 -4.74 -30.95 30.12
N ASP A 45 -4.16 -32.11 30.40
CA ASP A 45 -3.59 -33.05 29.42
C ASP A 45 -4.55 -34.18 29.02
N THR A 46 -5.76 -34.21 29.58
CA THR A 46 -6.78 -35.21 29.27
C THR A 46 -7.28 -35.05 27.83
N VAL A 47 -7.17 -36.14 27.07
CA VAL A 47 -7.57 -36.19 25.66
C VAL A 47 -9.09 -36.31 25.54
N VAL A 48 -9.69 -35.37 24.81
CA VAL A 48 -11.09 -35.40 24.38
C VAL A 48 -11.07 -35.44 22.86
N GLU A 49 -11.65 -36.50 22.31
CA GLU A 49 -11.58 -36.77 20.88
C GLU A 49 -12.08 -35.57 20.06
N GLY A 50 -11.25 -35.13 19.12
CA GLY A 50 -11.59 -34.03 18.22
C GLY A 50 -11.52 -32.62 18.82
N VAL A 51 -11.20 -32.46 20.11
CA VAL A 51 -11.16 -31.16 20.80
C VAL A 51 -9.81 -30.87 21.44
N THR A 52 -9.27 -31.76 22.27
CA THR A 52 -7.98 -31.57 22.95
C THR A 52 -6.96 -32.61 22.51
N GLY A 53 -5.67 -32.31 22.71
CA GLY A 53 -4.57 -33.25 22.59
C GLY A 53 -3.95 -33.61 23.93
N ALA A 54 -3.05 -34.58 23.93
CA ALA A 54 -2.46 -35.17 25.14
C ALA A 54 -1.36 -34.31 25.80
N PHE A 55 -1.20 -33.05 25.41
CA PHE A 55 -0.04 -32.23 25.77
C PHE A 55 -0.41 -30.87 26.38
N GLY A 56 -1.62 -30.73 26.93
CA GLY A 56 -1.96 -29.57 27.75
C GLY A 56 -1.21 -29.54 29.08
N LEU A 57 -1.36 -28.44 29.82
CA LEU A 57 -0.65 -28.22 31.09
C LEU A 57 -1.64 -28.05 32.26
N GLY A 58 -1.35 -28.75 33.37
CA GLY A 58 -2.08 -28.65 34.62
C GLY A 58 -3.27 -29.61 34.70
N GLU A 59 -4.04 -29.50 35.77
CA GLU A 59 -5.27 -30.26 35.96
C GLU A 59 -6.47 -29.45 35.46
N ARG A 60 -7.45 -30.17 34.92
CA ARG A 60 -8.67 -29.56 34.40
C ARG A 60 -9.51 -28.98 35.52
N ASN A 61 -10.07 -27.79 35.31
CA ASN A 61 -11.07 -27.20 36.22
C ASN A 61 -12.44 -27.13 35.55
N GLU A 62 -13.49 -26.81 36.32
CA GLU A 62 -14.88 -26.71 35.84
C GLU A 62 -15.03 -25.78 34.61
N ARG A 63 -14.31 -24.65 34.60
CA ARG A 63 -14.27 -23.74 33.44
C ARG A 63 -13.61 -24.38 32.21
N GLY A 64 -12.64 -25.26 32.42
CA GLY A 64 -12.06 -26.12 31.40
C GLY A 64 -13.06 -27.09 30.81
N ASP A 65 -13.94 -27.68 31.63
CA ASP A 65 -15.03 -28.53 31.14
C ASP A 65 -16.01 -27.75 30.26
N ARG A 66 -16.44 -26.54 30.69
CA ARG A 66 -17.29 -25.67 29.85
C ARG A 66 -16.63 -25.28 28.54
N LEU A 67 -15.33 -24.96 28.56
CA LEU A 67 -14.58 -24.64 27.34
C LEU A 67 -14.51 -25.85 26.39
N ILE A 68 -14.36 -27.06 26.93
CA ILE A 68 -14.36 -28.30 26.14
C ILE A 68 -15.74 -28.54 25.54
N GLU A 69 -16.81 -28.41 26.33
CA GLU A 69 -18.19 -28.57 25.86
C GLU A 69 -18.50 -27.58 24.73
N PHE A 70 -18.16 -26.31 24.92
CA PHE A 70 -18.25 -25.29 23.87
C PHE A 70 -17.49 -25.71 22.60
N CYS A 71 -16.26 -26.21 22.75
CA CYS A 71 -15.47 -26.66 21.61
C CYS A 71 -16.03 -27.92 20.94
N GLN A 72 -16.67 -28.83 21.68
CA GLN A 72 -17.37 -29.99 21.11
C GLN A 72 -18.56 -29.53 20.27
N ASN A 73 -19.39 -28.64 20.81
CA ASN A 73 -20.58 -28.11 20.17
C ASN A 73 -20.27 -27.32 18.88
N GLU A 74 -19.22 -26.50 18.90
CA GLU A 74 -18.84 -25.64 17.78
C GLU A 74 -17.77 -26.26 16.85
N GLU A 75 -17.43 -27.53 17.05
CA GLU A 75 -16.39 -28.28 16.32
C GLU A 75 -15.03 -27.56 16.30
N MET A 76 -14.57 -27.08 17.45
CA MET A 76 -13.32 -26.36 17.65
C MET A 76 -12.26 -27.26 18.32
N VAL A 77 -10.99 -27.04 17.96
CA VAL A 77 -9.83 -27.73 18.52
C VAL A 77 -9.00 -26.75 19.33
N ILE A 78 -8.63 -27.13 20.54
CA ILE A 78 -7.72 -26.39 21.43
C ILE A 78 -6.28 -26.67 21.01
N THR A 79 -5.77 -25.88 20.06
CA THR A 79 -4.51 -26.18 19.36
C THR A 79 -3.26 -26.15 20.24
N ASN A 80 -3.32 -25.47 21.39
CA ASN A 80 -2.22 -25.44 22.37
C ASN A 80 -1.90 -26.82 22.96
N THR A 81 -2.88 -27.73 22.99
CA THR A 81 -2.76 -29.05 23.64
C THR A 81 -2.30 -30.15 22.69
N THR A 82 -2.15 -29.86 21.38
CA THR A 82 -1.90 -30.88 20.35
C THR A 82 -0.42 -31.17 20.06
N PHE A 83 0.50 -30.40 20.63
CA PHE A 83 1.94 -30.51 20.33
C PHE A 83 2.74 -30.89 21.58
N LYS A 84 3.54 -31.95 21.49
CA LYS A 84 4.48 -32.33 22.53
C LYS A 84 5.61 -31.30 22.64
N LEU A 85 5.58 -30.49 23.69
CA LEU A 85 6.56 -29.45 23.97
C LEU A 85 7.04 -29.54 25.42
N CYS A 86 8.20 -28.94 25.71
CA CYS A 86 8.64 -28.82 27.10
C CYS A 86 7.69 -27.90 27.88
N LYS A 87 7.48 -28.17 29.19
CA LYS A 87 6.53 -27.41 30.05
C LYS A 87 6.76 -25.90 29.97
N ARG A 88 8.01 -25.46 29.80
CA ARG A 88 8.37 -24.03 29.64
C ARG A 88 7.70 -23.34 28.43
N ARG A 89 7.25 -24.10 27.44
CA ARG A 89 6.62 -23.60 26.20
C ARG A 89 5.08 -23.75 26.21
N LEU A 90 4.50 -24.21 27.31
CA LEU A 90 3.07 -24.49 27.43
C LEU A 90 2.35 -23.45 28.30
N TYR A 91 2.98 -23.00 29.40
CA TYR A 91 2.36 -22.05 30.31
C TYR A 91 2.24 -20.68 29.68
N THR A 92 1.07 -20.08 29.87
CA THR A 92 0.71 -18.78 29.32
C THR A 92 0.64 -17.73 30.41
N TRP A 93 0.47 -18.13 31.68
CA TRP A 93 0.44 -17.24 32.82
C TRP A 93 1.34 -17.75 33.95
N ALA A 94 2.00 -16.83 34.66
CA ALA A 94 2.80 -17.13 35.84
C ALA A 94 2.35 -16.23 37.00
N ALA A 95 2.16 -16.81 38.19
CA ALA A 95 1.69 -16.08 39.35
C ALA A 95 2.69 -14.99 39.80
N PRO A 96 2.22 -13.91 40.43
CA PRO A 96 3.08 -12.95 41.12
C PRO A 96 3.91 -13.69 42.18
N GLY A 97 5.23 -13.70 42.02
CA GLY A 97 6.16 -14.43 42.90
C GLY A 97 6.48 -15.87 42.47
N ASP A 98 6.16 -16.27 41.24
CA ASP A 98 6.62 -17.53 40.64
C ASP A 98 8.13 -17.75 40.83
N GLY A 99 8.51 -18.86 41.49
CA GLY A 99 9.90 -19.21 41.78
C GLY A 99 10.46 -18.65 43.10
N ILE A 100 9.71 -17.80 43.82
CA ILE A 100 10.07 -17.39 45.19
C ILE A 100 9.85 -18.57 46.13
N ASN A 101 10.85 -18.88 46.97
CA ASN A 101 10.86 -20.03 47.89
C ASN A 101 10.61 -21.40 47.21
N GLY A 102 10.90 -21.52 45.92
CA GLY A 102 10.73 -22.77 45.15
C GLY A 102 9.29 -23.09 44.74
N ASN A 103 8.31 -22.22 45.04
CA ASN A 103 6.93 -22.42 44.62
C ASN A 103 6.72 -21.92 43.18
N ILE A 104 6.46 -22.86 42.25
CA ILE A 104 6.26 -22.56 40.82
C ILE A 104 4.78 -22.70 40.50
N ILE A 105 4.10 -21.58 40.29
CA ILE A 105 2.67 -21.54 39.96
C ILE A 105 2.50 -20.98 38.55
N ARG A 106 2.31 -21.89 37.59
CA ARG A 106 2.20 -21.58 36.17
C ARG A 106 1.00 -22.29 35.57
N ASN A 107 0.16 -21.55 34.85
CA ASN A 107 -1.06 -22.06 34.25
C ASN A 107 -1.07 -21.85 32.73
N GLN A 108 -1.83 -22.68 32.05
CA GLN A 108 -2.17 -22.51 30.64
C GLN A 108 -3.65 -22.09 30.57
N ILE A 109 -3.89 -20.80 30.31
CA ILE A 109 -5.23 -20.18 30.28
C ILE A 109 -5.49 -19.41 28.99
N ASP A 110 -4.44 -19.08 28.23
CA ASP A 110 -4.54 -18.44 26.92
C ASP A 110 -4.54 -19.50 25.80
N PHE A 111 -5.63 -19.57 25.04
CA PHE A 111 -5.81 -20.59 24.00
C PHE A 111 -6.01 -20.00 22.61
N ILE A 112 -5.56 -20.77 21.63
CA ILE A 112 -5.87 -20.59 20.22
C ILE A 112 -6.79 -21.75 19.83
N LEU A 113 -8.07 -21.43 19.68
CA LEU A 113 -9.07 -22.36 19.18
C LEU A 113 -9.14 -22.24 17.66
N MET A 114 -9.32 -23.37 16.97
CA MET A 114 -9.49 -23.37 15.52
C MET A 114 -10.49 -24.44 15.10
N ARG A 115 -11.30 -24.17 14.08
CA ARG A 115 -12.25 -25.17 13.55
C ARG A 115 -11.53 -26.48 13.22
N ARG A 116 -12.12 -27.59 13.65
CA ARG A 116 -11.58 -28.95 13.55
C ARG A 116 -11.12 -29.30 12.13
N ARG A 117 -11.86 -28.90 11.11
CA ARG A 117 -11.51 -29.10 9.70
C ARG A 117 -10.15 -28.52 9.28
N PHE A 118 -9.65 -27.50 9.97
CA PHE A 118 -8.37 -26.85 9.66
C PHE A 118 -7.23 -27.27 10.59
N ARG A 119 -7.45 -28.21 11.53
CA ARG A 119 -6.44 -28.66 12.51
C ARG A 119 -5.07 -28.97 11.90
N ASN A 120 -5.06 -29.61 10.73
CA ASN A 120 -3.83 -30.03 10.04
C ASN A 120 -3.02 -28.86 9.43
N SER A 121 -3.62 -27.66 9.36
CA SER A 121 -2.94 -26.43 8.94
C SER A 121 -2.03 -25.87 10.03
N VAL A 122 -2.34 -26.10 11.31
CA VAL A 122 -1.47 -25.66 12.41
C VAL A 122 -0.26 -26.57 12.51
N LYS A 123 0.93 -25.98 12.56
CA LYS A 123 2.22 -26.67 12.58
C LYS A 123 2.90 -26.65 13.94
N SER A 124 2.62 -25.63 14.75
CA SER A 124 3.06 -25.56 16.13
C SER A 124 2.29 -24.47 16.86
N VAL A 125 2.06 -24.64 18.15
CA VAL A 125 1.56 -23.60 19.06
C VAL A 125 2.42 -23.63 20.30
N LYS A 126 3.04 -22.50 20.67
CA LYS A 126 3.97 -22.44 21.80
C LYS A 126 4.03 -21.06 22.42
N THR A 127 4.41 -21.01 23.69
CA THR A 127 4.60 -19.75 24.42
C THR A 127 6.06 -19.28 24.38
N TYR A 128 6.25 -17.98 24.60
CA TYR A 128 7.57 -17.35 24.63
C TYR A 128 7.80 -16.61 25.95
N PRO A 129 8.13 -17.30 27.05
CA PRO A 129 8.44 -16.63 28.32
C PRO A 129 9.63 -15.67 28.28
N GLY A 130 10.53 -15.87 27.31
CA GLY A 130 11.64 -14.95 27.05
C GLY A 130 11.21 -13.62 26.41
N ALA A 131 10.02 -13.51 25.81
CA ALA A 131 9.58 -12.31 25.11
C ALA A 131 9.46 -11.10 26.05
N ASP A 132 10.05 -9.97 25.70
CA ASP A 132 10.02 -8.75 26.52
C ASP A 132 8.64 -8.09 26.50
N VAL A 133 7.75 -8.61 27.36
CA VAL A 133 6.38 -8.17 27.55
C VAL A 133 6.20 -7.86 29.04
N SER A 134 5.73 -6.66 29.35
CA SER A 134 5.44 -6.22 30.72
C SER A 134 4.07 -6.76 31.17
N SER A 135 3.92 -8.09 31.21
CA SER A 135 2.73 -8.80 31.69
C SER A 135 3.16 -10.09 32.37
N ASP A 136 2.34 -10.54 33.31
CA ASP A 136 2.30 -11.89 33.88
C ASP A 136 1.87 -12.98 32.86
N HIS A 137 1.34 -12.57 31.71
CA HIS A 137 1.07 -13.46 30.57
C HIS A 137 2.24 -13.51 29.57
N ASN A 138 2.44 -14.69 29.00
CA ASN A 138 3.39 -14.98 27.94
C ASN A 138 2.67 -15.07 26.60
N PRO A 139 3.22 -14.44 25.55
CA PRO A 139 2.58 -14.50 24.23
C PRO A 139 2.55 -15.92 23.70
N VAL A 140 1.36 -16.32 23.25
CA VAL A 140 1.11 -17.59 22.55
C VAL A 140 1.22 -17.35 21.05
N VAL A 141 2.03 -18.17 20.37
CA VAL A 141 2.25 -18.05 18.92
C VAL A 141 1.92 -19.37 18.24
N ALA A 142 1.00 -19.31 17.28
CA ALA A 142 0.70 -20.40 16.36
C ALA A 142 1.41 -20.18 15.01
N VAL A 143 2.00 -21.25 14.47
CA VAL A 143 2.50 -21.29 13.09
C VAL A 143 1.48 -22.05 12.25
N ILE A 144 0.96 -21.40 11.22
CA ILE A 144 -0.13 -21.93 10.40
C ILE A 144 0.28 -21.96 8.94
N LYS A 145 0.15 -23.12 8.30
CA LYS A 145 0.39 -23.30 6.87
C LYS A 145 -0.92 -23.13 6.11
N LEU A 146 -1.04 -22.03 5.40
CA LEU A 146 -2.21 -21.73 4.56
C LEU A 146 -1.89 -21.97 3.08
N LYS A 147 -2.76 -22.70 2.38
CA LYS A 147 -2.74 -22.79 0.91
C LYS A 147 -3.76 -21.79 0.36
N LEU A 148 -3.33 -20.56 0.12
CA LEU A 148 -4.18 -19.52 -0.49
C LEU A 148 -3.96 -19.51 -1.99
N LYS A 149 -5.01 -19.19 -2.77
CA LYS A 149 -4.85 -18.87 -4.19
C LYS A 149 -3.90 -17.68 -4.31
N LYS A 150 -2.80 -17.83 -5.06
CA LYS A 150 -1.88 -16.74 -5.35
C LYS A 150 -2.61 -15.71 -6.21
N VAL A 151 -3.13 -14.66 -5.57
CA VAL A 151 -3.57 -13.46 -6.29
C VAL A 151 -2.29 -12.72 -6.67
N ALA A 152 -1.91 -12.78 -7.94
CA ALA A 152 -0.83 -11.94 -8.46
C ALA A 152 -1.24 -10.49 -8.24
N ARG A 153 -0.71 -9.86 -7.19
CA ARG A 153 -0.80 -8.41 -7.05
C ARG A 153 -0.10 -7.86 -8.27
N LYS A 154 -0.82 -7.08 -9.10
CA LYS A 154 -0.17 -6.29 -10.15
C LYS A 154 0.97 -5.55 -9.46
N THR A 155 2.20 -5.71 -9.94
CA THR A 155 3.34 -4.93 -9.49
C THR A 155 2.89 -3.48 -9.56
N GLN A 156 2.79 -2.80 -8.40
CA GLN A 156 2.56 -1.36 -8.43
C GLN A 156 3.72 -0.80 -9.24
N LYS A 157 3.42 -0.19 -10.40
CA LYS A 157 4.42 0.57 -11.14
C LYS A 157 5.01 1.55 -10.14
N ASN A 158 6.32 1.47 -9.91
CA ASN A 158 7.02 2.42 -9.06
C ASN A 158 6.92 3.79 -9.76
N HIS A 159 5.95 4.58 -9.36
CA HIS A 159 5.80 5.93 -9.86
C HIS A 159 6.98 6.75 -9.37
N LEU A 160 7.53 7.62 -10.23
CA LEU A 160 8.57 8.57 -9.85
C LEU A 160 8.05 9.49 -8.75
N ASP A 161 8.84 9.66 -7.70
CA ASP A 161 8.55 10.64 -6.66
C ASP A 161 9.11 12.00 -7.06
N LEU A 162 8.33 12.73 -7.85
CA LEU A 162 8.70 14.07 -8.32
C LEU A 162 8.79 15.10 -7.18
N SER A 163 8.31 14.78 -5.97
CA SER A 163 8.44 15.70 -4.83
C SER A 163 9.90 15.87 -4.39
N LYS A 164 10.76 14.88 -4.68
CA LYS A 164 12.21 14.94 -4.46
C LYS A 164 12.92 16.00 -5.30
N LEU A 165 12.33 16.44 -6.42
CA LEU A 165 12.84 17.55 -7.23
C LEU A 165 12.73 18.92 -6.54
N LYS A 166 12.11 19.01 -5.36
CA LYS A 166 12.19 20.20 -4.52
C LYS A 166 13.58 20.38 -3.89
N ASP A 167 14.31 19.29 -3.70
CA ASP A 167 15.68 19.33 -3.22
C ASP A 167 16.62 19.70 -4.37
N LYS A 168 17.34 20.81 -4.21
CA LYS A 168 18.29 21.31 -5.22
C LYS A 168 19.46 20.36 -5.44
N ASN A 169 19.91 19.63 -4.41
CA ASN A 169 21.03 18.69 -4.54
C ASN A 169 20.63 17.50 -5.40
N ILE A 170 19.47 16.88 -5.11
CA ILE A 170 18.91 15.79 -5.90
C ILE A 170 18.67 16.26 -7.34
N THR A 171 18.13 17.46 -7.52
CA THR A 171 17.85 18.03 -8.84
C THR A 171 19.12 18.22 -9.66
N ASN A 172 20.17 18.81 -9.07
CA ASN A 172 21.44 19.04 -9.75
C ASN A 172 22.15 17.72 -10.09
N GLN A 173 22.12 16.75 -9.19
CA GLN A 173 22.68 15.42 -9.41
C GLN A 173 21.96 14.68 -10.54
N LEU A 174 20.63 14.69 -10.53
CA LEU A 174 19.82 14.07 -11.58
C LEU A 174 20.06 14.75 -12.93
N LYS A 175 20.12 16.09 -12.95
CA LYS A 175 20.41 16.87 -14.16
C LYS A 175 21.74 16.42 -14.78
N SER A 176 22.82 16.43 -14.01
CA SER A 176 24.14 16.01 -14.50
C SER A 176 24.16 14.58 -15.05
N LYS A 177 23.45 13.66 -14.40
CA LYS A 177 23.33 12.26 -14.87
C LYS A 177 22.58 12.14 -16.20
N ILE A 178 21.46 12.87 -16.34
CA ILE A 178 20.68 12.92 -17.57
C ILE A 178 21.52 13.52 -18.71
N ASP A 179 22.18 14.65 -18.46
CA ASP A 179 23.01 15.37 -19.43
C ASP A 179 24.16 14.47 -19.95
N ASN A 180 24.84 13.74 -19.06
CA ASN A 180 25.90 12.80 -19.45
C ASN A 180 25.40 11.69 -20.37
N LYS A 181 24.19 11.17 -20.15
CA LYS A 181 23.60 10.15 -21.05
C LYS A 181 23.15 10.72 -22.37
N ILE A 182 22.61 11.94 -22.37
CA ILE A 182 22.15 12.64 -23.57
C ILE A 182 23.29 12.85 -24.56
N LYS A 183 24.50 13.16 -24.09
CA LYS A 183 25.69 13.30 -24.94
C LYS A 183 25.99 12.03 -25.76
N ASN A 184 25.82 10.85 -25.16
CA ASN A 184 26.02 9.58 -25.86
C ASN A 184 24.91 9.34 -26.90
N VAL A 185 23.66 9.63 -26.54
CA VAL A 185 22.49 9.47 -27.43
C VAL A 185 22.53 10.41 -28.63
N LYS A 186 23.12 11.61 -28.48
CA LYS A 186 23.26 12.57 -29.58
C LYS A 186 23.91 11.93 -30.82
N ASN A 187 24.98 11.17 -30.62
CA ASN A 187 25.67 10.49 -31.71
C ASN A 187 24.85 9.34 -32.31
N GLU A 188 24.16 8.56 -31.47
CA GLU A 188 23.31 7.45 -31.91
C GLU A 188 22.11 7.94 -32.75
N ASN A 189 21.47 9.04 -32.32
CA ASN A 189 20.33 9.63 -33.02
C ASN A 189 20.70 10.30 -34.34
N LEU A 190 21.95 10.77 -34.49
CA LEU A 190 22.45 11.29 -35.76
C LEU A 190 22.55 10.20 -36.84
N MET A 191 22.71 8.93 -36.44
CA MET A 191 22.88 7.79 -37.35
C MET A 191 21.56 7.10 -37.72
N SER A 192 20.46 7.42 -37.04
CA SER A 192 19.15 6.80 -37.27
C SER A 192 18.16 7.80 -37.86
N ASN A 193 17.49 7.46 -38.95
CA ASN A 193 16.40 8.25 -39.51
C ASN A 193 15.02 7.89 -38.93
N ASP A 194 14.93 6.83 -38.11
CA ASP A 194 13.67 6.39 -37.52
C ASP A 194 13.29 7.21 -36.29
N VAL A 195 12.15 7.90 -36.40
CA VAL A 195 11.56 8.75 -35.36
C VAL A 195 11.27 7.95 -34.08
N ASN A 196 10.85 6.67 -34.20
CA ASN A 196 10.57 5.82 -33.04
C ASN A 196 11.84 5.53 -32.24
N THR A 197 12.93 5.18 -32.93
CA THR A 197 14.24 4.95 -32.33
C THR A 197 14.79 6.21 -31.69
N LYS A 198 14.74 7.36 -32.39
CA LYS A 198 15.16 8.65 -31.82
C LYS A 198 14.43 8.98 -30.52
N TRP A 199 13.11 8.80 -30.48
CA TRP A 199 12.31 9.02 -29.28
C TRP A 199 12.63 8.03 -28.16
N LYS A 200 12.72 6.72 -28.46
CA LYS A 200 13.06 5.69 -27.46
C LYS A 200 14.41 5.96 -26.80
N ASN A 201 15.40 6.40 -27.56
CA ASN A 201 16.71 6.75 -27.02
C ASN A 201 16.62 7.93 -26.04
N ILE A 202 15.94 9.02 -26.42
CA ILE A 202 15.71 10.18 -25.55
C ILE A 202 14.95 9.78 -24.27
N GLN A 203 13.84 9.04 -24.44
CA GLN A 203 13.02 8.55 -23.34
C GLN A 203 13.82 7.69 -22.35
N SER A 204 14.63 6.76 -22.87
CA SER A 204 15.41 5.84 -22.04
C SER A 204 16.47 6.56 -21.22
N SER A 205 17.14 7.57 -21.80
CA SER A 205 18.13 8.41 -21.11
C SER A 205 17.51 9.17 -19.95
N ILE A 206 16.32 9.74 -20.14
CA ILE A 206 15.60 10.47 -19.08
C ILE A 206 15.10 9.52 -17.99
N LEU A 207 14.41 8.45 -18.37
CA LEU A 207 13.71 7.60 -17.40
C LEU A 207 14.65 6.71 -16.59
N THR A 208 15.76 6.25 -17.17
CA THR A 208 16.66 5.32 -16.47
C THR A 208 17.26 5.97 -15.22
N GLU A 209 17.80 7.19 -15.35
CA GLU A 209 18.37 7.93 -14.23
C GLU A 209 17.28 8.38 -13.25
N SER A 210 16.17 8.87 -13.78
CA SER A 210 15.05 9.33 -12.97
C SER A 210 14.47 8.21 -12.10
N LYS A 211 14.36 6.98 -12.61
CA LYS A 211 13.86 5.82 -11.85
C LYS A 211 14.80 5.40 -10.71
N GLN A 212 16.09 5.69 -10.82
CA GLN A 212 17.08 5.41 -9.77
C GLN A 212 17.02 6.48 -8.68
N GLU A 213 17.10 7.77 -9.06
CA GLU A 213 17.16 8.89 -8.11
C GLU A 213 15.81 9.22 -7.47
N LEU A 214 14.72 9.17 -8.25
CA LEU A 214 13.38 9.55 -7.79
C LEU A 214 12.57 8.35 -7.29
N LYS A 215 13.25 7.36 -6.72
CA LYS A 215 12.61 6.18 -6.16
C LYS A 215 11.79 6.59 -4.92
N PRO A 216 10.49 6.22 -4.85
CA PRO A 216 9.69 6.47 -3.67
C PRO A 216 10.26 5.70 -2.49
N GLU A 217 10.50 6.39 -1.38
CA GLU A 217 10.94 5.75 -0.15
C GLU A 217 9.81 4.91 0.45
N ARG A 218 10.16 3.70 0.89
CA ARG A 218 9.24 2.90 1.70
C ARG A 218 9.12 3.59 3.06
N ILE A 219 8.02 4.30 3.26
CA ILE A 219 7.67 4.85 4.58
C ILE A 219 7.69 3.69 5.58
N LYS A 220 8.64 3.72 6.52
CA LYS A 220 8.67 2.78 7.65
C LYS A 220 7.37 2.98 8.43
N LYS A 221 6.68 1.88 8.74
CA LYS A 221 5.29 1.86 9.25
C LYS A 221 5.04 2.61 10.58
N THR A 222 6.05 3.21 11.20
CA THR A 222 5.93 3.93 12.47
C THR A 222 6.90 5.12 12.51
N VAL A 223 6.51 6.23 11.88
CA VAL A 223 7.33 7.47 11.78
C VAL A 223 7.55 8.15 13.13
N TRP A 224 6.69 7.88 14.12
CA TRP A 224 6.73 8.52 15.44
C TRP A 224 7.66 7.84 16.47
N ILE A 225 8.25 6.67 16.16
CA ILE A 225 9.17 6.01 17.10
C ILE A 225 10.54 6.68 16.99
N THR A 226 10.99 7.29 18.08
CA THR A 226 12.32 7.91 18.19
C THR A 226 13.39 6.88 18.56
N GLU A 227 14.65 7.20 18.29
CA GLU A 227 15.81 6.37 18.65
C GLU A 227 15.91 6.20 20.18
N ASP A 228 15.66 7.27 20.94
CA ASP A 228 15.60 7.23 22.41
C ASP A 228 14.60 6.18 22.95
N ILE A 229 13.44 6.01 22.31
CA ILE A 229 12.46 4.99 22.71
C ILE A 229 13.02 3.59 22.45
N LEU A 230 13.75 3.39 21.35
CA LEU A 230 14.38 2.11 21.03
C LEU A 230 15.49 1.79 22.05
N ASP A 231 16.30 2.77 22.41
CA ASP A 231 17.37 2.63 23.40
C ASP A 231 16.80 2.30 24.78
N LEU A 232 15.75 3.01 25.21
CA LEU A 232 15.04 2.69 26.46
C LEU A 232 14.45 1.28 26.44
N MET A 233 13.91 0.83 25.31
CA MET A 233 13.42 -0.54 25.15
C MET A 233 14.55 -1.57 25.25
N GLU A 234 15.72 -1.28 24.69
CA GLU A 234 16.90 -2.14 24.80
C GLU A 234 17.44 -2.17 26.23
N GLU A 235 17.48 -1.02 26.91
CA GLU A 235 17.87 -0.93 28.31
C GLU A 235 16.90 -1.71 29.21
N ARG A 236 15.58 -1.57 29.00
CA ARG A 236 14.56 -2.31 29.75
C ARG A 236 14.76 -3.83 29.64
N ARG A 237 15.15 -4.34 28.47
CA ARG A 237 15.40 -5.78 28.26
C ARG A 237 16.49 -6.33 29.18
N LYS A 238 17.52 -5.53 29.51
CA LYS A 238 18.63 -5.94 30.38
C LYS A 238 18.18 -6.21 31.82
N PHE A 239 17.11 -5.57 32.26
CA PHE A 239 16.59 -5.71 33.63
C PHE A 239 15.49 -6.76 33.78
N LYS A 240 15.09 -7.42 32.69
CA LYS A 240 14.07 -8.46 32.72
C LYS A 240 14.55 -9.65 33.55
N ASN A 241 13.76 -10.05 34.55
CA ASN A 241 14.08 -11.10 35.52
C ASN A 241 15.34 -10.83 36.40
N VAL A 242 15.89 -9.61 36.37
CA VAL A 242 17.05 -9.21 37.18
C VAL A 242 16.63 -8.20 38.25
N ASN A 243 15.90 -7.15 37.86
CA ASN A 243 15.44 -6.11 38.77
C ASN A 243 14.04 -5.64 38.35
N GLU A 244 13.02 -6.11 39.07
CA GLU A 244 11.62 -5.81 38.77
C GLU A 244 11.29 -4.32 38.94
N ALA A 245 11.83 -3.67 39.98
CA ALA A 245 11.58 -2.26 40.25
C ALA A 245 12.10 -1.37 39.10
N LYS A 246 13.35 -1.60 38.66
CA LYS A 246 13.96 -0.88 37.55
C LYS A 246 13.27 -1.19 36.22
N TYR A 247 12.84 -2.44 36.00
CA TYR A 247 12.06 -2.81 34.84
C TYR A 247 10.72 -2.05 34.77
N LYS A 248 9.97 -1.97 35.89
CA LYS A 248 8.70 -1.22 35.97
C LYS A 248 8.91 0.28 35.78
N GLN A 249 9.98 0.84 36.33
CA GLN A 249 10.35 2.24 36.14
C GLN A 249 10.61 2.56 34.65
N LEU A 250 11.51 1.80 34.00
CA LEU A 250 11.81 1.97 32.58
C LEU A 250 10.58 1.77 31.70
N ASN A 251 9.73 0.79 32.02
CA ASN A 251 8.47 0.57 31.30
C ASN A 251 7.53 1.78 31.39
N SER A 252 7.45 2.42 32.56
CA SER A 252 6.64 3.63 32.76
C SER A 252 7.22 4.82 31.98
N THR A 253 8.54 4.98 31.99
CA THR A 253 9.24 5.98 31.18
C THR A 253 8.99 5.76 29.68
N ILE A 254 9.15 4.53 29.18
CA ILE A 254 8.88 4.19 27.77
C ILE A 254 7.43 4.52 27.40
N LYS A 255 6.45 4.15 28.23
CA LYS A 255 5.03 4.47 27.96
C LYS A 255 4.80 5.99 27.89
N ARG A 256 5.46 6.76 28.75
CA ARG A 256 5.40 8.23 28.73
C ARG A 256 6.04 8.80 27.47
N GLU A 257 7.25 8.37 27.12
CA GLU A 257 7.95 8.84 25.92
C GLU A 257 7.21 8.45 24.64
N ILE A 258 6.62 7.26 24.57
CA ILE A 258 5.73 6.86 23.47
C ILE A 258 4.52 7.79 23.35
N ARG A 259 3.89 8.15 24.48
CA ARG A 259 2.74 9.06 24.48
C ARG A 259 3.15 10.45 23.99
N LYS A 260 4.26 10.97 24.52
CA LYS A 260 4.83 12.26 24.13
C LYS A 260 5.23 12.29 22.65
N ALA A 261 5.90 11.25 22.16
CA ALA A 261 6.30 11.16 20.76
C ALA A 261 5.09 11.10 19.82
N LYS A 262 4.03 10.37 20.18
CA LYS A 262 2.76 10.34 19.42
C LYS A 262 2.06 11.70 19.44
N GLU A 263 2.03 12.37 20.58
CA GLU A 263 1.41 13.69 20.73
C GLU A 263 2.15 14.74 19.91
N ASN A 264 3.48 14.80 20.02
CA ASN A 264 4.33 15.68 19.21
C ASN A 264 4.16 15.40 17.72
N PHE A 265 4.16 14.13 17.31
CA PHE A 265 3.93 13.76 15.92
C PHE A 265 2.57 14.25 15.42
N ASN A 266 1.51 14.09 16.22
CA ASN A 266 0.18 14.60 15.85
C ASN A 266 0.16 16.13 15.80
N LEU A 267 0.79 16.80 16.76
CA LEU A 267 0.88 18.26 16.83
C LEU A 267 1.61 18.83 15.61
N GLU A 268 2.78 18.29 15.25
CA GLU A 268 3.51 18.68 14.05
C GLU A 268 2.66 18.53 12.78
N LYS A 269 1.87 17.46 12.69
CA LYS A 269 0.97 17.25 11.55
C LYS A 269 -0.19 18.24 11.54
N CYS A 270 -0.74 18.61 12.70
CA CYS A 270 -1.75 19.66 12.81
C CYS A 270 -1.18 21.02 12.41
N LEU A 271 0.00 21.40 12.91
CA LEU A 271 0.68 22.64 12.53
C LEU A 271 0.98 22.70 11.02
N GLU A 272 1.39 21.58 10.43
CA GLU A 272 1.58 21.47 8.98
C GLU A 272 0.26 21.71 8.22
N ILE A 273 -0.87 21.16 8.70
CA ILE A 273 -2.21 21.38 8.13
C ILE A 273 -2.61 22.86 8.25
N GLU A 274 -2.43 23.48 9.41
CA GLU A 274 -2.72 24.90 9.64
C GLU A 274 -1.86 25.82 8.75
N MET A 275 -0.58 25.49 8.59
CA MET A 275 0.31 26.22 7.67
C MET A 275 -0.18 26.11 6.23
N LEU A 276 -0.58 24.91 5.79
CA LEU A 276 -1.11 24.69 4.45
C LEU A 276 -2.42 25.47 4.21
N ASP A 277 -3.27 25.60 5.23
CA ASP A 277 -4.48 26.42 5.18
C ASP A 277 -4.15 27.91 5.07
N LYS A 278 -3.19 28.41 5.87
CA LYS A 278 -2.72 29.80 5.84
C LYS A 278 -2.15 30.22 4.47
N ILE A 279 -1.49 29.30 3.76
CA ILE A 279 -0.98 29.57 2.39
C ILE A 279 -2.01 29.24 1.30
N HIS A 280 -3.25 28.92 1.67
CA HIS A 280 -4.36 28.54 0.79
C HIS A 280 -4.02 27.35 -0.14
N ASP A 281 -3.20 26.40 0.31
CA ASP A 281 -2.91 25.15 -0.40
C ASP A 281 -3.90 24.05 0.02
N SER A 282 -5.18 24.25 -0.35
CA SER A 282 -6.27 23.34 0.01
C SER A 282 -6.03 21.90 -0.47
N PHE A 283 -5.31 21.73 -1.59
CA PHE A 283 -5.00 20.40 -2.12
C PHE A 283 -4.11 19.61 -1.16
N ASN A 284 -2.97 20.18 -0.74
CA ASN A 284 -2.06 19.50 0.18
C ASN A 284 -2.64 19.39 1.59
N MET A 285 -3.41 20.39 2.04
CA MET A 285 -4.15 20.33 3.31
C MET A 285 -5.08 19.11 3.37
N HIS A 286 -5.99 18.96 2.38
CA HIS A 286 -6.90 17.80 2.32
C HIS A 286 -6.17 16.47 2.14
N LYS A 287 -5.05 16.46 1.41
CA LYS A 287 -4.20 15.27 1.29
C LYS A 287 -3.71 14.83 2.68
N LYS A 288 -3.23 15.77 3.50
CA LYS A 288 -2.69 15.49 4.82
C LYS A 288 -3.76 15.01 5.82
N ILE A 289 -4.95 15.62 5.79
CA ILE A 289 -6.09 15.19 6.60
C ILE A 289 -6.46 13.73 6.29
N LYS A 290 -6.47 13.34 5.01
CA LYS A 290 -6.76 11.94 4.60
C LYS A 290 -5.68 10.97 5.06
N GLU A 291 -4.41 11.37 5.01
CA GLU A 291 -3.28 10.58 5.52
C GLU A 291 -3.39 10.35 7.04
N MET A 292 -3.73 11.41 7.80
CA MET A 292 -3.88 11.34 9.26
C MET A 292 -5.09 10.51 9.70
N THR A 293 -6.26 10.73 9.10
CA THR A 293 -7.51 10.06 9.50
C THR A 293 -7.63 8.63 8.96
N GLY A 294 -6.74 8.22 8.06
CA GLY A 294 -6.83 6.91 7.39
C GLY A 294 -8.08 6.74 6.53
N THR A 295 -8.85 7.82 6.27
CA THR A 295 -10.04 7.82 5.40
C THR A 295 -9.64 7.73 3.92
N THR A 296 -8.86 6.72 3.57
CA THR A 296 -8.75 6.28 2.20
C THR A 296 -10.00 5.47 1.87
N ARG A 297 -11.04 6.15 1.36
CA ARG A 297 -12.14 5.43 0.70
C ARG A 297 -11.50 4.53 -0.37
N LYS A 298 -11.58 3.21 -0.20
CA LYS A 298 -11.22 2.29 -1.27
C LYS A 298 -12.02 2.72 -2.48
N LYS A 299 -11.35 3.13 -3.56
CA LYS A 299 -12.02 3.34 -4.84
C LYS A 299 -12.60 1.99 -5.22
N THR A 300 -13.90 1.80 -5.01
CA THR A 300 -14.64 0.70 -5.60
C THR A 300 -14.41 0.81 -7.10
N VAL A 301 -14.05 -0.31 -7.74
CA VAL A 301 -14.02 -0.38 -9.20
C VAL A 301 -15.43 0.02 -9.63
N GLY A 302 -15.57 1.17 -10.31
CA GLY A 302 -16.87 1.75 -10.65
C GLY A 302 -17.82 0.68 -11.17
N ILE A 303 -19.04 0.68 -10.66
CA ILE A 303 -20.10 -0.17 -11.20
C ILE A 303 -20.33 0.35 -12.63
N VAL A 304 -20.28 -0.54 -13.62
CA VAL A 304 -20.57 -0.20 -15.01
C VAL A 304 -21.75 -1.05 -15.45
N THR A 305 -22.72 -0.46 -16.11
CA THR A 305 -23.91 -1.13 -16.66
C THR A 305 -23.81 -1.30 -18.17
N GLU A 306 -24.44 -2.35 -18.69
CA GLU A 306 -24.72 -2.48 -20.13
C GLU A 306 -25.92 -1.61 -20.53
N ALA A 307 -26.19 -1.52 -21.83
CA ALA A 307 -27.28 -0.70 -22.36
C ALA A 307 -28.67 -1.13 -21.86
N ASP A 308 -28.82 -2.40 -21.49
CA ASP A 308 -30.02 -2.99 -20.89
C ASP A 308 -30.14 -2.75 -19.36
N GLY A 309 -29.15 -2.07 -18.75
CA GLY A 309 -29.10 -1.81 -17.31
C GLY A 309 -28.44 -2.93 -16.48
N THR A 310 -27.96 -4.01 -17.11
CA THR A 310 -27.32 -5.14 -16.41
C THR A 310 -25.95 -4.73 -15.85
N ILE A 311 -25.69 -5.05 -14.57
CA ILE A 311 -24.41 -4.71 -13.92
C ILE A 311 -23.29 -5.62 -14.41
N ILE A 312 -22.24 -5.01 -14.96
CA ILE A 312 -21.03 -5.71 -15.36
C ILE A 312 -20.14 -5.94 -14.13
N THR A 313 -19.92 -7.19 -13.76
CA THR A 313 -19.00 -7.58 -12.67
C THR A 313 -17.63 -8.00 -13.20
N ASP A 314 -17.55 -8.51 -14.42
CA ASP A 314 -16.32 -8.96 -15.06
C ASP A 314 -15.45 -7.80 -15.60
N ILE A 315 -14.13 -7.89 -15.38
CA ILE A 315 -13.18 -6.83 -15.77
C ILE A 315 -13.03 -6.74 -17.29
N LYS A 316 -13.02 -7.87 -18.02
CA LYS A 316 -12.84 -7.85 -19.48
C LYS A 316 -14.06 -7.22 -20.15
N ARG A 317 -15.26 -7.59 -19.71
CA ARG A 317 -16.51 -6.94 -20.17
C ARG A 317 -16.52 -5.44 -19.87
N LYS A 318 -16.06 -5.02 -18.69
CA LYS A 318 -15.93 -3.57 -18.38
C LYS A 318 -14.99 -2.87 -19.36
N ILE A 319 -13.83 -3.46 -19.65
CA ILE A 319 -12.88 -2.88 -20.61
C ILE A 319 -13.54 -2.76 -21.99
N LYS A 320 -14.20 -3.82 -22.48
CA LYS A 320 -14.90 -3.80 -23.76
C LYS A 320 -15.95 -2.68 -23.83
N ARG A 321 -16.80 -2.57 -22.80
CA ARG A 321 -17.85 -1.53 -22.72
C ARG A 321 -17.26 -0.11 -22.74
N TRP A 322 -16.10 0.10 -22.08
CA TRP A 322 -15.38 1.36 -22.13
C TRP A 322 -14.76 1.62 -23.50
N THR A 323 -14.21 0.60 -24.16
CA THR A 323 -13.67 0.71 -25.52
C THR A 323 -14.75 1.17 -26.50
N GLU A 324 -15.90 0.48 -26.54
CA GLU A 324 -17.04 0.83 -27.39
C GLU A 324 -17.50 2.28 -27.16
N TYR A 325 -17.62 2.69 -25.90
CA TYR A 325 -18.01 4.07 -25.56
C TYR A 325 -16.99 5.11 -26.01
N VAL A 326 -15.69 4.82 -25.89
CA VAL A 326 -14.62 5.75 -26.29
C VAL A 326 -14.53 5.82 -27.82
N GLU A 327 -14.68 4.70 -28.53
CA GLU A 327 -14.73 4.65 -30.00
C GLU A 327 -15.89 5.48 -30.55
N GLU A 328 -17.09 5.33 -29.97
CA GLU A 328 -18.25 6.13 -30.32
C GLU A 328 -18.04 7.62 -29.99
N LEU A 329 -17.50 7.94 -28.81
CA LEU A 329 -17.29 9.31 -28.35
C LEU A 329 -16.30 10.10 -29.22
N PHE A 330 -15.29 9.43 -29.78
CA PHE A 330 -14.25 10.04 -30.61
C PHE A 330 -14.36 9.62 -32.09
N HIS A 331 -15.52 9.11 -32.51
CA HIS A 331 -15.77 8.83 -33.92
C HIS A 331 -15.67 10.13 -34.74
N ASP A 332 -15.02 10.06 -35.89
CA ASP A 332 -14.74 11.21 -36.73
C ASP A 332 -15.21 10.95 -38.15
N ASP A 333 -16.38 11.51 -38.48
CA ASP A 333 -17.02 11.41 -39.80
C ASP A 333 -16.59 12.52 -40.77
N ARG A 334 -15.56 13.30 -40.42
CA ARG A 334 -15.09 14.38 -41.31
C ARG A 334 -14.50 13.76 -42.58
N PRO A 335 -14.79 14.33 -43.76
CA PRO A 335 -14.22 13.84 -45.01
C PRO A 335 -12.70 13.99 -44.99
N GLU A 336 -11.99 13.05 -45.61
CA GLU A 336 -10.56 13.20 -45.86
C GLU A 336 -10.33 14.51 -46.63
N GLN A 337 -9.43 15.35 -46.10
CA GLN A 337 -9.05 16.56 -46.80
C GLN A 337 -8.08 16.22 -47.92
N GLU A 338 -8.29 16.78 -49.10
CA GLU A 338 -7.33 16.66 -50.21
C GLU A 338 -5.95 17.17 -49.76
N GLU A 339 -4.91 16.39 -50.07
CA GLU A 339 -3.52 16.79 -49.87
C GLU A 339 -3.26 18.05 -50.69
N ARG A 340 -3.26 19.21 -50.02
CA ARG A 340 -2.74 20.45 -50.61
C ARG A 340 -1.25 20.25 -50.83
N GLY A 341 -0.74 20.73 -51.98
CA GLY A 341 0.68 20.62 -52.33
C GLY A 341 1.59 20.97 -51.15
N LEU A 342 2.60 20.14 -50.92
CA LEU A 342 3.59 20.29 -49.85
C LEU A 342 4.45 21.54 -50.13
N GLU A 343 4.04 22.70 -49.61
CA GLU A 343 4.98 23.80 -49.42
C GLU A 343 5.96 23.42 -48.31
N GLU A 344 7.27 23.49 -48.57
CA GLU A 344 8.30 23.28 -47.55
C GLU A 344 8.10 24.27 -46.40
N GLY A 345 7.60 23.77 -45.27
CA GLY A 345 7.42 24.56 -44.06
C GLY A 345 8.77 24.91 -43.43
N ILE A 346 8.89 26.14 -42.91
CA ILE A 346 10.08 26.59 -42.18
C ILE A 346 10.37 25.60 -41.01
N PRO A 347 11.61 25.13 -40.82
CA PRO A 347 11.96 24.26 -39.70
C PRO A 347 11.56 24.84 -38.33
N ILE A 348 11.24 23.98 -37.37
CA ILE A 348 11.09 24.36 -35.97
C ILE A 348 12.42 24.91 -35.46
N ILE A 349 12.37 26.03 -34.75
CA ILE A 349 13.53 26.67 -34.14
C ILE A 349 13.60 26.38 -32.64
N LYS A 350 14.80 26.51 -32.08
CA LYS A 350 15.09 26.16 -30.68
C LYS A 350 14.28 26.99 -29.69
N GLU A 351 14.06 28.28 -30.00
CA GLU A 351 13.31 29.23 -29.19
C GLU A 351 11.85 28.78 -29.01
N GLU A 352 11.26 28.15 -30.03
CA GLU A 352 9.90 27.61 -29.94
C GLU A 352 9.82 26.45 -28.94
N VAL A 353 10.81 25.57 -28.95
CA VAL A 353 10.93 24.45 -28.01
C VAL A 353 11.10 24.95 -26.59
N LEU A 354 12.02 25.89 -26.37
CA LEU A 354 12.25 26.52 -25.06
C LEU A 354 10.98 27.22 -24.54
N LYS A 355 10.28 27.96 -25.41
CA LYS A 355 9.02 28.63 -25.06
C LYS A 355 7.93 27.62 -24.71
N ALA A 356 7.80 26.53 -25.45
CA ALA A 356 6.85 25.46 -25.17
C ALA A 356 7.14 24.79 -23.82
N LEU A 357 8.42 24.48 -23.54
CA LEU A 357 8.89 23.89 -22.28
C LEU A 357 8.61 24.81 -21.10
N LYS A 358 8.97 26.10 -21.19
CA LYS A 358 8.70 27.11 -20.15
C LYS A 358 7.22 27.15 -19.80
N ASN A 359 6.36 27.11 -20.81
CA ASN A 359 4.90 27.18 -20.66
C ASN A 359 4.23 25.84 -20.32
N SER A 360 4.99 24.75 -20.16
CA SER A 360 4.42 23.46 -19.73
C SER A 360 4.11 23.48 -18.23
N LYS A 361 2.94 22.96 -17.85
CA LYS A 361 2.47 22.98 -16.46
C LYS A 361 3.04 21.79 -15.67
N PRO A 362 3.69 22.00 -14.51
CA PRO A 362 4.15 20.90 -13.66
C PRO A 362 2.97 20.20 -12.97
N ARG A 363 3.28 19.07 -12.30
CA ARG A 363 2.36 18.24 -11.50
C ARG A 363 1.20 17.67 -12.31
N LYS A 364 1.44 17.40 -13.59
CA LYS A 364 0.49 16.71 -14.47
C LYS A 364 0.85 15.24 -14.58
N ALA A 365 -0.17 14.38 -14.64
CA ALA A 365 0.04 12.96 -14.81
C ALA A 365 0.60 12.68 -16.22
N ALA A 366 1.73 11.98 -16.28
CA ALA A 366 2.35 11.58 -17.53
C ALA A 366 1.49 10.57 -18.30
N GLY A 367 1.68 10.53 -19.62
CA GLY A 367 1.03 9.56 -20.49
C GLY A 367 1.69 8.18 -20.43
N PRO A 368 1.38 7.29 -21.39
CA PRO A 368 1.97 5.95 -21.50
C PRO A 368 3.49 5.94 -21.61
N ASP A 369 4.09 7.06 -22.04
CA ASP A 369 5.53 7.24 -22.13
C ASP A 369 6.22 7.46 -20.78
N GLU A 370 5.46 7.70 -19.71
CA GLU A 370 5.94 7.90 -18.34
C GLU A 370 6.89 9.10 -18.16
N VAL A 371 7.04 10.00 -19.15
CA VAL A 371 7.93 11.18 -19.08
C VAL A 371 7.16 12.41 -18.59
N PRO A 372 7.36 12.87 -17.33
CA PRO A 372 6.71 14.07 -16.81
C PRO A 372 7.37 15.34 -17.36
N SER A 373 6.58 16.43 -17.42
CA SER A 373 7.06 17.73 -17.88
C SER A 373 8.26 18.26 -17.07
N GLU A 374 8.32 17.90 -15.79
CA GLU A 374 9.36 18.30 -14.85
C GLU A 374 10.72 17.74 -15.27
N LEU A 375 10.78 16.53 -15.80
CA LEU A 375 12.03 15.94 -16.29
C LEU A 375 12.48 16.60 -17.59
N LEU A 376 11.53 16.93 -18.48
CA LEU A 376 11.85 17.65 -19.72
C LEU A 376 12.43 19.05 -19.45
N LYS A 377 12.05 19.67 -18.32
CA LYS A 377 12.62 20.95 -17.87
C LYS A 377 14.02 20.84 -17.27
N LEU A 378 14.51 19.62 -17.00
CA LEU A 378 15.88 19.41 -16.52
C LEU A 378 16.90 19.34 -17.65
N LEU A 379 16.44 19.12 -18.89
CA LEU A 379 17.29 18.99 -20.07
C LEU A 379 18.16 20.23 -20.27
N ASP A 380 19.43 20.00 -20.56
CA ASP A 380 20.39 21.02 -20.97
C ASP A 380 20.25 21.36 -22.47
N GLU A 381 21.19 22.18 -22.97
CA GLU A 381 21.21 22.63 -24.37
C GLU A 381 21.30 21.48 -25.38
N ASP A 382 22.05 20.42 -25.06
CA ASP A 382 22.17 19.22 -25.89
C ASP A 382 20.86 18.42 -25.89
N GLY A 383 20.21 18.29 -24.73
CA GLY A 383 18.90 17.64 -24.61
C GLY A 383 17.79 18.38 -25.37
N ILE A 384 17.82 19.72 -25.34
CA ILE A 384 16.90 20.54 -26.12
C ILE A 384 17.17 20.37 -27.62
N GLN A 385 18.44 20.30 -28.04
CA GLN A 385 18.79 20.05 -29.43
C GLN A 385 18.27 18.70 -29.92
N LEU A 386 18.38 17.64 -29.12
CA LEU A 386 17.81 16.33 -29.45
C LEU A 386 16.29 16.37 -29.65
N LEU A 387 15.57 17.13 -28.81
CA LEU A 387 14.12 17.32 -28.97
C LEU A 387 13.81 18.10 -30.25
N LEU A 388 14.61 19.12 -30.56
CA LEU A 388 14.47 19.91 -31.78
C LEU A 388 14.67 19.05 -33.03
N ASP A 389 15.72 18.24 -33.06
CA ASP A 389 16.03 17.34 -34.18
C ASP A 389 14.91 16.29 -34.36
N LEU A 390 14.37 15.76 -33.26
CA LEU A 390 13.21 14.88 -33.28
C LEU A 390 11.97 15.58 -33.85
N PHE A 391 11.66 16.78 -33.34
CA PHE A 391 10.50 17.55 -33.81
C PHE A 391 10.61 17.93 -35.28
N ASN A 392 11.79 18.30 -35.76
CA ASN A 392 12.02 18.59 -37.17
C ASN A 392 11.93 17.34 -38.04
N SER A 393 12.42 16.18 -37.55
CA SER A 393 12.22 14.90 -38.24
C SER A 393 10.73 14.58 -38.41
N ILE A 394 9.93 14.76 -37.36
CA ILE A 394 8.47 14.58 -37.40
C ILE A 394 7.83 15.59 -38.35
N TYR A 395 8.23 16.86 -38.27
CA TYR A 395 7.66 17.95 -39.06
C TYR A 395 7.90 17.79 -40.56
N GLN A 396 9.08 17.27 -40.95
CA GLN A 396 9.43 17.00 -42.34
C GLN A 396 8.78 15.74 -42.90
N THR A 397 8.73 14.66 -42.11
CA THR A 397 8.27 13.34 -42.59
C THR A 397 6.78 13.10 -42.38
N GLY A 398 6.14 13.86 -41.49
CA GLY A 398 4.78 13.58 -41.01
C GLY A 398 4.68 12.36 -40.10
N ILE A 399 5.78 11.64 -39.85
CA ILE A 399 5.78 10.40 -39.07
C ILE A 399 5.93 10.74 -37.58
N ILE A 400 4.97 10.32 -36.77
CA ILE A 400 4.93 10.53 -35.31
C ILE A 400 5.37 9.22 -34.61
N PRO A 401 6.10 9.26 -33.47
CA PRO A 401 6.37 8.07 -32.69
C PRO A 401 5.08 7.32 -32.33
N GLU A 402 5.04 6.00 -32.56
CA GLU A 402 3.86 5.16 -32.31
C GLU A 402 3.39 5.26 -30.86
N GLN A 403 4.33 5.36 -29.92
CA GLN A 403 4.00 5.51 -28.49
C GLN A 403 3.19 6.79 -28.21
N TRP A 404 3.41 7.87 -28.98
CA TRP A 404 2.67 9.13 -28.82
C TRP A 404 1.23 9.02 -29.32
N LEU A 405 0.93 8.07 -30.20
CA LEU A 405 -0.42 7.79 -30.69
C LEU A 405 -1.28 7.04 -29.67
N THR A 406 -0.70 6.62 -28.54
CA THR A 406 -1.41 5.95 -27.46
C THR A 406 -1.72 6.90 -26.31
N SER A 407 -2.85 6.70 -25.64
CA SER A 407 -3.21 7.43 -24.43
C SER A 407 -3.79 6.50 -23.36
N THR A 408 -3.63 6.87 -22.09
CA THR A 408 -4.28 6.16 -20.97
C THR A 408 -5.52 6.92 -20.55
N PHE A 409 -6.69 6.29 -20.66
CA PHE A 409 -7.95 6.88 -20.20
C PHE A 409 -8.19 6.62 -18.72
N ILE A 410 -8.45 7.70 -17.97
CA ILE A 410 -8.89 7.66 -16.57
C ILE A 410 -10.33 8.15 -16.51
N THR A 411 -11.21 7.31 -15.96
CA THR A 411 -12.63 7.62 -15.79
C THR A 411 -12.89 8.19 -14.39
N LEU A 412 -13.45 9.40 -14.32
CA LEU A 412 -13.87 10.03 -13.06
C LEU A 412 -15.40 10.13 -12.99
N PRO A 413 -16.07 9.64 -11.94
CA PRO A 413 -17.52 9.77 -11.84
C PRO A 413 -17.93 11.25 -11.75
N LYS A 414 -18.91 11.66 -12.55
CA LYS A 414 -19.52 13.00 -12.51
C LYS A 414 -20.51 13.15 -11.35
N LYS A 415 -21.13 12.04 -10.92
CA LYS A 415 -22.16 11.98 -9.87
C LYS A 415 -21.94 10.79 -8.94
N SER A 416 -22.56 10.82 -7.76
CA SER A 416 -22.64 9.66 -6.87
C SER A 416 -23.37 8.50 -7.55
N ASN A 417 -22.92 7.27 -7.31
CA ASN A 417 -23.49 6.06 -7.92
C ASN A 417 -23.51 6.10 -9.46
N ALA A 418 -22.49 6.68 -10.09
CA ALA A 418 -22.28 6.60 -11.54
C ALA A 418 -22.23 5.13 -11.99
N LYS A 419 -23.11 4.77 -12.93
CA LYS A 419 -23.25 3.41 -13.47
C LYS A 419 -22.97 3.37 -14.97
N ASP A 420 -23.43 4.37 -15.71
CA ASP A 420 -23.22 4.40 -17.14
C ASP A 420 -21.85 5.01 -17.50
N CYS A 421 -21.31 4.64 -18.66
CA CYS A 421 -20.05 5.23 -19.14
C CYS A 421 -20.14 6.75 -19.30
N SER A 422 -21.30 7.25 -19.73
CA SER A 422 -21.61 8.68 -19.89
C SER A 422 -21.64 9.46 -18.56
N ASP A 423 -21.91 8.78 -17.44
CA ASP A 423 -21.85 9.35 -16.10
C ASP A 423 -20.42 9.62 -15.62
N HIS A 424 -19.41 9.24 -16.41
CA HIS A 424 -18.02 9.50 -16.10
C HIS A 424 -17.42 10.51 -17.06
N ARG A 425 -16.44 11.24 -16.55
CA ARG A 425 -15.55 12.09 -17.33
C ARG A 425 -14.34 11.25 -17.73
N THR A 426 -14.12 11.10 -19.03
CA THR A 426 -12.95 10.43 -19.60
C THR A 426 -11.80 11.44 -19.70
N ILE A 427 -10.72 11.19 -18.95
CA ILE A 427 -9.50 12.00 -19.01
C ILE A 427 -8.43 11.21 -19.75
N ALA A 428 -8.02 11.71 -20.92
CA ALA A 428 -6.92 11.14 -21.68
C ALA A 428 -5.56 11.64 -21.16
N LEU A 429 -4.75 10.73 -20.65
CA LEU A 429 -3.34 10.98 -20.35
C LEU A 429 -2.51 10.70 -21.61
N MET A 430 -2.08 11.76 -22.27
CA MET A 430 -1.21 11.72 -23.46
C MET A 430 0.23 12.10 -23.10
N SER A 431 1.17 11.72 -23.96
CA SER A 431 2.58 12.12 -23.87
C SER A 431 2.72 13.63 -23.65
N HIS A 432 3.54 14.02 -22.68
CA HIS A 432 3.85 15.44 -22.48
C HIS A 432 4.74 15.98 -23.59
N THR A 433 5.63 15.16 -24.16
CA THR A 433 6.47 15.54 -25.29
C THR A 433 5.63 15.77 -26.55
N LEU A 434 4.64 14.92 -26.82
CA LEU A 434 3.65 15.17 -27.88
C LEU A 434 2.94 16.52 -27.66
N LYS A 435 2.48 16.81 -26.44
CA LYS A 435 1.81 18.09 -26.14
C LYS A 435 2.72 19.30 -26.36
N LEU A 436 4.03 19.17 -26.13
CA LEU A 436 4.98 20.23 -26.46
C LEU A 436 5.03 20.48 -27.96
N PHE A 437 5.19 19.41 -28.76
CA PHE A 437 5.18 19.49 -30.22
C PHE A 437 3.87 20.11 -30.75
N LEU A 438 2.71 19.58 -30.33
CA LEU A 438 1.41 20.09 -30.76
C LEU A 438 1.20 21.57 -30.39
N LYS A 439 1.76 22.02 -29.25
CA LYS A 439 1.68 23.43 -28.85
C LYS A 439 2.49 24.35 -29.77
N ILE A 440 3.65 23.89 -30.25
CA ILE A 440 4.46 24.61 -31.25
C ILE A 440 3.68 24.72 -32.56
N ILE A 441 3.16 23.59 -33.06
CA ILE A 441 2.37 23.56 -34.29
C ILE A 441 1.12 24.45 -34.19
N HIS A 442 0.37 24.35 -33.10
CA HIS A 442 -0.79 25.20 -32.85
C HIS A 442 -0.43 26.69 -32.87
N GLN A 443 0.68 27.08 -32.25
CA GLN A 443 1.15 28.47 -32.25
C GLN A 443 1.50 28.95 -33.66
N ARG A 444 2.14 28.10 -34.47
CA ARG A 444 2.45 28.41 -35.88
C ARG A 444 1.18 28.60 -36.72
N ILE A 445 0.19 27.74 -36.53
CA ILE A 445 -1.11 27.85 -37.23
C ILE A 445 -1.83 29.15 -36.84
N CYS A 446 -1.90 29.45 -35.54
CA CYS A 446 -2.57 30.67 -35.05
C CYS A 446 -1.87 31.98 -35.41
N LEU A 447 -0.60 31.95 -35.84
CA LEU A 447 0.14 33.12 -36.31
C LEU A 447 0.07 33.31 -37.83
N LYS A 448 -0.33 32.27 -38.58
CA LYS A 448 -0.54 32.31 -40.04
C LYS A 448 -1.97 32.70 -40.42
N LEU A 449 -2.92 32.52 -39.51
CA LEU A 449 -4.29 33.04 -39.57
C LEU A 449 -4.33 34.42 -38.92
#